data_AF-A0A9E3DFG4-F1
#
_entry.id   AF-A0A9E3DFG4-F1
#
_cell.length_a   1.000
_cell.length_b   1.000
_cell.length_c   1.000
_cell.angle_alpha   90.00
_cell.angle_beta   90.00
_cell.angle_gamma   90.00
#
_symmetry.space_group_name_H-M   'P 1'
#
loop_
_entity.id
_entity.type
_entity.pdbx_description
1 polymer ?
#
loop_
_entity_poly.entity_id
_entity_poly.type
_entity_poly.pdbx_seq_one_letter_code
_entity_poly.pdbx_strand_id
1 'polypeptide(L)'
;QVLEGGGSKPLEAVASDGIDTKAGAGAAAEVRSDAFVGTNVFVLFDTSNYMYRGFVYASDAIADFVRGLDRADSVAVYTFSRNLSRPAPLTHDRGEAIFGLRKAVAGDDAALYNGLLLTLRDAAKVPGRKVVIVFSNGPDNASMVAPDDVRAVAEDEGIPIYVISTSEVNKDPVSSNVFRRIATRTGGKAYFAKTWQKQVEAFESIREDLGNSYTVTYYPQPNPNEGFRKITVEIVSDPGKKFRVRARPGYRPRSGF
;
A
#
# COMPACT_ATOMS: atom_id res chain seq x y z
N GLN A 1 8.23 22.21 6.99
CA GLN A 1 7.55 23.46 6.59
C GLN A 1 8.51 24.34 5.83
N VAL A 2 8.14 24.88 4.67
CA VAL A 2 8.96 25.89 3.98
C VAL A 2 8.63 27.25 4.59
N LEU A 3 9.66 27.99 5.00
CA LEU A 3 9.58 29.33 5.57
C LEU A 3 9.59 30.37 4.43
N GLU A 4 9.19 31.62 4.71
CA GLU A 4 9.15 32.71 3.72
C GLU A 4 10.51 32.97 3.04
N GLY A 5 11.62 32.65 3.72
CA GLY A 5 12.98 32.73 3.16
C GLY A 5 13.43 31.51 2.34
N GLY A 6 12.53 30.59 1.99
CA GLY A 6 12.84 29.36 1.22
C GLY A 6 13.50 28.23 2.02
N GLY A 7 13.88 28.47 3.28
CA GLY A 7 14.41 27.43 4.18
C GLY A 7 13.32 26.49 4.71
N SER A 8 13.69 25.30 5.20
CA SER A 8 12.74 24.34 5.76
C SER A 8 12.86 24.23 7.29
N LYS A 9 11.75 24.36 8.02
CA LYS A 9 11.64 24.03 9.46
C LYS A 9 10.94 22.68 9.67
N PRO A 10 11.51 21.73 10.44
CA PRO A 10 10.82 20.50 10.82
C PRO A 10 9.53 20.79 11.59
N LEU A 11 8.53 19.93 11.43
CA LEU A 11 7.40 19.87 12.35
C LEU A 11 7.76 18.86 13.43
N GLU A 12 7.81 19.31 14.67
CA GLU A 12 7.90 18.39 15.80
C GLU A 12 6.53 17.75 16.00
N ALA A 13 6.53 16.43 16.09
CA ALA A 13 5.34 15.65 16.28
C ALA A 13 5.36 15.06 17.68
N VAL A 14 4.30 15.31 18.44
CA VAL A 14 4.15 14.73 19.80
C VAL A 14 3.29 13.48 19.67
N ALA A 15 3.77 12.36 20.22
CA ALA A 15 2.95 11.16 20.31
C ALA A 15 1.79 11.44 21.27
N SER A 16 0.55 11.34 20.77
CA SER A 16 -0.64 11.47 21.60
C SER A 16 -1.06 10.06 22.04
N ASP A 17 -0.82 9.70 23.32
CA ASP A 17 -1.25 8.42 23.90
C ASP A 17 -2.77 8.39 24.22
N GLY A 18 -3.61 8.96 23.35
CA GLY A 18 -5.06 8.93 23.50
C GLY A 18 -5.63 9.83 24.62
N ILE A 19 -4.84 10.75 25.18
CA ILE A 19 -5.32 11.80 26.09
C ILE A 19 -5.34 13.12 25.32
N ASP A 20 -6.50 13.77 25.28
CA ASP A 20 -6.74 15.10 24.72
C ASP A 20 -5.70 16.11 25.22
N THR A 21 -4.63 16.28 24.45
CA THR A 21 -3.73 17.42 24.62
C THR A 21 -4.29 18.53 23.75
N LYS A 22 -4.87 19.55 24.39
CA LYS A 22 -5.16 20.83 23.74
C LYS A 22 -3.84 21.40 23.24
N ALA A 23 -3.48 21.11 21.98
CA ALA A 23 -2.38 21.76 21.31
C ALA A 23 -2.73 23.24 21.15
N GLY A 24 -1.94 24.11 21.79
CA GLY A 24 -1.99 25.55 21.54
C GLY A 24 -1.74 25.86 20.06
N ALA A 25 -2.22 27.01 19.61
CA ALA A 25 -2.26 27.46 18.21
C ALA A 25 -0.88 27.69 17.56
N GLY A 26 -0.07 26.65 17.49
CA GLY A 26 1.14 26.53 16.69
C GLY A 26 1.04 25.24 15.87
N ALA A 27 1.55 25.27 14.64
CA ALA A 27 1.51 24.13 13.74
C ALA A 27 2.31 22.93 14.29
N ALA A 28 1.66 22.08 15.07
CA ALA A 28 2.20 20.82 15.56
C ALA A 28 1.69 19.67 14.69
N ALA A 29 2.53 18.67 14.47
CA ALA A 29 2.09 17.41 13.88
C ALA A 29 1.58 16.49 15.01
N GLU A 30 0.48 15.80 14.77
CA GLU A 30 -0.05 14.81 15.70
C GLU A 30 0.29 13.40 15.18
N VAL A 31 0.86 12.55 16.04
CA VAL A 31 1.16 11.15 15.72
C VAL A 31 0.28 10.24 16.57
N ARG A 32 -0.49 9.39 15.90
CA ARG A 32 -1.26 8.33 16.55
C ARG A 32 -0.73 6.98 16.14
N SER A 33 -0.50 6.12 17.13
CA SER A 33 -0.26 4.69 16.88
C SER A 33 -1.57 4.07 16.45
N ASP A 34 -1.55 3.39 15.30
CA ASP A 34 -2.74 2.77 14.77
C ASP A 34 -2.85 1.29 15.16
N ALA A 35 -1.95 0.79 16.02
CA ALA A 35 -1.82 -0.63 16.38
C ALA A 35 -3.16 -1.31 16.77
N PHE A 36 -4.12 -0.57 17.34
CA PHE A 36 -5.40 -1.12 17.82
C PHE A 36 -6.59 -0.92 16.86
N VAL A 37 -6.47 -0.13 15.79
CA VAL A 37 -7.59 0.22 14.89
C VAL A 37 -7.79 -0.82 13.77
N GLY A 38 -6.80 -1.70 13.55
CA GLY A 38 -6.79 -2.64 12.42
C GLY A 38 -6.51 -1.96 11.08
N THR A 39 -6.22 -2.75 10.06
CA THR A 39 -5.96 -2.30 8.69
C THR A 39 -6.94 -2.96 7.73
N ASN A 40 -7.49 -2.18 6.80
CA ASN A 40 -8.27 -2.71 5.69
C ASN A 40 -7.33 -3.13 4.57
N VAL A 41 -7.20 -4.43 4.35
CA VAL A 41 -6.27 -5.03 3.39
C VAL A 41 -7.00 -5.41 2.10
N PHE A 42 -6.53 -4.91 0.97
CA PHE A 42 -7.09 -5.20 -0.35
C PHE A 42 -6.08 -6.06 -1.12
N VAL A 43 -6.34 -7.36 -1.18
CA VAL A 43 -5.52 -8.31 -1.93
C VAL A 43 -5.95 -8.30 -3.39
N LEU A 44 -5.01 -8.08 -4.30
CA LEU A 44 -5.21 -8.18 -5.74
C LEU A 44 -4.34 -9.31 -6.30
N PHE A 45 -4.97 -10.43 -6.64
CA PHE A 45 -4.30 -11.62 -7.14
C PHE A 45 -4.37 -11.71 -8.67
N ASP A 46 -3.22 -11.64 -9.32
CA ASP A 46 -3.08 -11.89 -10.75
C ASP A 46 -3.38 -13.37 -11.05
N THR A 47 -4.33 -13.61 -11.94
CA THR A 47 -4.71 -14.94 -12.41
C THR A 47 -4.37 -15.15 -13.88
N SER A 48 -3.60 -14.26 -14.51
CA SER A 48 -3.15 -14.35 -15.91
C SER A 48 -2.23 -15.54 -16.17
N ASN A 49 -1.91 -15.74 -17.45
CA ASN A 49 -1.03 -16.80 -17.94
C ASN A 49 0.40 -16.72 -17.38
N TYR A 50 0.87 -15.52 -16.99
CA TYR A 50 2.15 -15.32 -16.31
C TYR A 50 2.21 -16.00 -14.94
N MET A 51 1.05 -16.23 -14.31
CA MET A 51 0.96 -16.84 -12.99
C MET A 51 0.79 -18.36 -13.03
N TYR A 52 0.52 -18.99 -14.18
CA TYR A 52 0.14 -20.42 -14.26
C TYR A 52 1.08 -21.38 -13.50
N ARG A 53 2.39 -21.23 -13.66
CA ARG A 53 3.38 -22.09 -12.97
C ARG A 53 3.40 -21.89 -11.46
N GLY A 54 3.09 -20.67 -11.00
CA GLY A 54 3.12 -20.27 -9.61
C GLY A 54 1.74 -20.18 -8.97
N PHE A 55 0.65 -20.43 -9.70
CA PHE A 55 -0.71 -20.04 -9.31
C PHE A 55 -1.13 -20.68 -7.99
N VAL A 56 -0.95 -22.00 -7.87
CA VAL A 56 -1.29 -22.75 -6.65
C VAL A 56 -0.46 -22.26 -5.47
N TYR A 57 0.86 -22.11 -5.68
CA TYR A 57 1.77 -21.62 -4.63
C TYR A 57 1.41 -20.20 -4.19
N ALA A 58 1.13 -19.29 -5.12
CA ALA A 58 0.70 -17.93 -4.81
C ALA A 58 -0.65 -17.92 -4.07
N SER A 59 -1.61 -18.74 -4.50
CA SER A 59 -2.89 -18.89 -3.81
C SER A 59 -2.72 -19.42 -2.37
N ASP A 60 -1.83 -20.38 -2.15
CA ASP A 60 -1.49 -20.89 -0.82
C ASP A 60 -0.82 -19.80 0.03
N ALA A 61 0.14 -19.08 -0.55
CA ALA A 61 0.88 -18.02 0.14
C ALA A 61 -0.06 -16.87 0.56
N ILE A 62 -0.98 -16.46 -0.34
CA ILE A 62 -2.01 -15.46 -0.03
C ILE A 62 -2.92 -15.98 1.09
N ALA A 63 -3.36 -17.25 1.04
CA ALA A 63 -4.22 -17.81 2.07
C ALA A 63 -3.52 -17.80 3.45
N ASP A 64 -2.23 -18.12 3.50
CA ASP A 64 -1.44 -18.07 4.73
C ASP A 64 -1.26 -16.64 5.25
N PHE A 65 -1.01 -15.68 4.36
CA PHE A 65 -1.00 -14.26 4.71
C PHE A 65 -2.34 -13.83 5.34
N VAL A 66 -3.47 -14.19 4.72
CA VAL A 66 -4.82 -13.87 5.21
C VAL A 66 -5.07 -14.48 6.59
N ARG A 67 -4.62 -15.72 6.84
CA ARG A 67 -4.72 -16.36 8.16
C ARG A 67 -3.91 -15.63 9.23
N GLY A 68 -2.78 -15.04 8.84
CA GLY A 68 -1.87 -14.33 9.73
C GLY A 68 -2.27 -12.88 10.06
N LEU A 69 -3.31 -12.34 9.43
CA LEU A 69 -3.80 -10.98 9.73
C LEU A 69 -4.33 -10.89 11.17
N ASP A 70 -4.11 -9.75 11.81
CA ASP A 70 -4.60 -9.52 13.18
C ASP A 70 -6.12 -9.48 13.21
N ARG A 71 -6.74 -9.76 14.36
CA ARG A 71 -8.22 -9.82 14.48
C ARG A 71 -8.91 -8.51 14.09
N ALA A 72 -8.24 -7.38 14.33
CA ALA A 72 -8.77 -6.06 13.98
C ALA A 72 -8.71 -5.78 12.47
N ASP A 73 -7.88 -6.49 11.71
CA ASP A 73 -7.77 -6.28 10.27
C ASP A 73 -9.01 -6.78 9.54
N SER A 74 -9.35 -6.14 8.43
CA SER A 74 -10.33 -6.64 7.47
C SER A 74 -9.61 -6.94 6.16
N VAL A 75 -10.15 -7.84 5.36
CA VAL A 75 -9.54 -8.19 4.08
C VAL A 75 -10.60 -8.35 3.00
N ALA A 76 -10.31 -7.80 1.82
CA ALA A 76 -11.04 -8.03 0.59
C ALA A 76 -10.12 -8.76 -0.39
N VAL A 77 -10.68 -9.68 -1.18
CA VAL A 77 -9.93 -10.42 -2.20
C VAL A 77 -10.48 -10.07 -3.57
N TYR A 78 -9.57 -9.64 -4.43
CA TYR A 78 -9.78 -9.37 -5.84
C TYR A 78 -8.89 -10.29 -6.66
N THR A 79 -9.38 -10.68 -7.82
CA THR A 79 -8.61 -11.42 -8.82
C THR A 79 -8.69 -10.71 -10.14
N PHE A 80 -7.63 -10.78 -10.95
CA PHE A 80 -7.66 -10.17 -12.28
C PHE A 80 -6.93 -11.00 -13.32
N SER A 81 -7.48 -11.01 -14.53
CA SER A 81 -6.75 -11.27 -15.77
C SER A 81 -7.03 -10.10 -16.71
N ARG A 82 -7.84 -10.28 -17.77
CA ARG A 82 -8.40 -9.16 -18.54
C ARG A 82 -9.42 -8.36 -17.74
N ASN A 83 -10.23 -9.07 -16.94
CA ASN A 83 -11.29 -8.49 -16.14
C ASN A 83 -10.97 -8.65 -14.65
N LEU A 84 -11.43 -7.70 -13.85
CA LEU A 84 -11.41 -7.78 -12.40
C LEU A 84 -12.62 -8.57 -11.91
N SER A 85 -12.40 -9.44 -10.93
CA SER A 85 -13.44 -10.04 -10.11
C SER A 85 -13.16 -9.73 -8.64
N ARG A 86 -14.21 -9.72 -7.82
CA ARG A 86 -14.12 -9.57 -6.36
C ARG A 86 -14.72 -10.80 -5.69
N PRO A 87 -13.96 -11.91 -5.57
CA PRO A 87 -14.47 -13.15 -4.98
C PRO A 87 -14.85 -13.05 -3.50
N ALA A 88 -14.27 -12.10 -2.76
CA ALA A 88 -14.66 -11.81 -1.39
C ALA A 88 -14.72 -10.29 -1.16
N PRO A 89 -15.85 -9.75 -0.63
CA PRO A 89 -15.91 -8.36 -0.20
C PRO A 89 -15.00 -8.12 1.03
N LEU A 90 -14.89 -6.87 1.47
CA LEU A 90 -14.15 -6.54 2.68
C LEU A 90 -14.82 -7.18 3.90
N THR A 91 -14.12 -8.09 4.56
CA THR A 91 -14.68 -8.91 5.65
C THR A 91 -13.64 -9.13 6.76
N HIS A 92 -14.13 -9.34 7.98
CA HIS A 92 -13.29 -9.86 9.07
C HIS A 92 -13.23 -11.39 9.07
N ASP A 93 -14.10 -12.07 8.32
CA ASP A 93 -14.10 -13.52 8.19
C ASP A 93 -12.99 -13.99 7.24
N ARG A 94 -11.93 -14.56 7.82
CA ARG A 94 -10.80 -15.11 7.06
C ARG A 94 -11.21 -16.31 6.22
N GLY A 95 -12.17 -17.11 6.69
CA GLY A 95 -12.71 -18.26 5.97
C GLY A 95 -13.41 -17.83 4.70
N GLU A 96 -14.24 -16.77 4.76
CA GLU A 96 -14.91 -16.18 3.60
C GLU A 96 -13.88 -15.68 2.55
N ALA A 97 -12.89 -14.91 2.99
CA ALA A 97 -11.84 -14.40 2.11
C ALA A 97 -11.02 -15.52 1.44
N ILE A 98 -10.62 -16.54 2.20
CA ILE A 98 -9.87 -17.69 1.68
C ILE A 98 -10.76 -18.52 0.75
N PHE A 99 -12.03 -18.72 1.09
CA PHE A 99 -12.96 -19.44 0.21
C PHE A 99 -13.17 -18.72 -1.12
N GLY A 100 -13.32 -17.39 -1.10
CA GLY A 100 -13.36 -16.56 -2.31
C GLY A 100 -12.07 -16.68 -3.13
N LEU A 101 -10.90 -16.59 -2.49
CA LEU A 101 -9.60 -16.77 -3.12
C LEU A 101 -9.49 -18.12 -3.85
N ARG A 102 -9.95 -19.22 -3.24
CA ARG A 102 -9.89 -20.57 -3.82
C ARG A 102 -10.79 -20.76 -5.04
N LYS A 103 -11.72 -19.85 -5.29
CA LYS A 103 -12.54 -19.82 -6.52
C LYS A 103 -11.88 -19.05 -7.66
N ALA A 104 -10.68 -18.50 -7.45
CA ALA A 104 -9.93 -17.83 -8.51
C ALA A 104 -9.74 -18.76 -9.71
N VAL A 105 -10.06 -18.25 -10.90
CA VAL A 105 -9.90 -18.99 -12.15
C VAL A 105 -8.77 -18.36 -12.95
N ALA A 106 -7.90 -19.22 -13.48
CA ALA A 106 -6.85 -18.85 -14.40
C ALA A 106 -7.43 -18.19 -15.66
N GLY A 107 -6.87 -17.05 -16.04
CA GLY A 107 -7.18 -16.30 -17.24
C GLY A 107 -5.93 -16.06 -18.08
N ASP A 108 -6.09 -15.33 -19.16
CA ASP A 108 -5.06 -15.23 -20.21
C ASP A 108 -4.18 -13.97 -20.02
N ASP A 109 -4.64 -12.80 -20.47
CA ASP A 109 -3.87 -11.55 -20.34
C ASP A 109 -3.93 -10.94 -18.94
N ALA A 110 -3.03 -10.00 -18.66
CA ALA A 110 -2.91 -9.25 -17.43
C ALA A 110 -3.26 -7.77 -17.63
N ALA A 111 -4.40 -7.34 -17.08
CA ALA A 111 -4.82 -5.95 -16.97
C ALA A 111 -4.58 -5.43 -15.53
N LEU A 112 -3.31 -5.47 -15.10
CA LEU A 112 -2.85 -5.07 -13.77
C LEU A 112 -3.24 -3.64 -13.41
N TYR A 113 -3.01 -2.67 -14.29
CA TYR A 113 -3.28 -1.26 -13.99
C TYR A 113 -4.78 -0.98 -13.88
N ASN A 114 -5.61 -1.62 -14.72
CA ASN A 114 -7.07 -1.57 -14.56
C ASN A 114 -7.50 -2.17 -13.21
N GLY A 115 -6.98 -3.35 -12.87
CA GLY A 115 -7.28 -4.02 -11.61
C GLY A 115 -6.89 -3.20 -10.39
N LEU A 116 -5.68 -2.63 -10.40
CA LEU A 116 -5.19 -1.71 -9.38
C LEU A 116 -6.07 -0.47 -9.25
N LEU A 117 -6.39 0.22 -10.36
CA LEU A 117 -7.20 1.43 -10.33
C LEU A 117 -8.58 1.18 -9.71
N LEU A 118 -9.25 0.10 -10.11
CA LEU A 118 -10.55 -0.27 -9.59
C LEU A 118 -10.49 -0.67 -8.11
N THR A 119 -9.45 -1.42 -7.72
CA THR A 119 -9.22 -1.81 -6.32
C THR A 119 -8.97 -0.58 -5.44
N LEU A 120 -8.15 0.38 -5.91
CA LEU A 120 -7.90 1.65 -5.21
C LEU A 120 -9.17 2.48 -5.05
N ARG A 121 -10.02 2.55 -6.07
CA ARG A 121 -11.31 3.26 -6.01
C ARG A 121 -12.27 2.63 -5.00
N ASP A 122 -12.28 1.31 -4.89
CA ASP A 122 -13.07 0.63 -3.85
C ASP A 122 -12.47 0.85 -2.46
N ALA A 123 -11.15 0.77 -2.34
CA ALA A 123 -10.45 1.04 -1.09
C ALA A 123 -10.67 2.48 -0.61
N ALA A 124 -10.61 3.49 -1.48
CA ALA A 124 -10.81 4.90 -1.14
C ALA A 124 -12.15 5.19 -0.43
N LYS A 125 -13.18 4.37 -0.68
CA LYS A 125 -14.51 4.50 -0.04
C LYS A 125 -14.51 4.04 1.42
N VAL A 126 -13.46 3.33 1.85
CA VAL A 126 -13.38 2.72 3.18
C VAL A 126 -12.60 3.65 4.13
N PRO A 127 -13.16 4.01 5.30
CA PRO A 127 -12.46 4.82 6.28
C PRO A 127 -11.36 4.01 6.98
N GLY A 128 -10.44 4.72 7.63
CA GLY A 128 -9.33 4.11 8.37
C GLY A 128 -8.16 3.70 7.48
N ARG A 129 -7.23 2.93 8.07
CA ARG A 129 -6.00 2.46 7.42
C ARG A 129 -6.32 1.52 6.27
N LYS A 130 -5.59 1.70 5.18
CA LYS A 130 -5.80 0.94 3.94
C LYS A 130 -4.46 0.55 3.36
N VAL A 131 -4.40 -0.65 2.78
CA VAL A 131 -3.25 -1.10 2.01
C VAL A 131 -3.73 -1.95 0.84
N VAL A 132 -3.08 -1.81 -0.31
CA VAL A 132 -3.25 -2.72 -1.44
C VAL A 132 -2.04 -3.63 -1.54
N ILE A 133 -2.26 -4.94 -1.62
CA ILE A 133 -1.19 -5.93 -1.80
C ILE A 133 -1.46 -6.68 -3.09
N VAL A 134 -0.57 -6.51 -4.06
CA VAL A 134 -0.66 -7.12 -5.39
C VAL A 134 0.24 -8.33 -5.47
N PHE A 135 -0.27 -9.41 -6.04
CA PHE A 135 0.49 -10.59 -6.40
C PHE A 135 0.52 -10.71 -7.91
N SER A 136 1.67 -10.47 -8.54
CA SER A 136 1.80 -10.51 -10.01
C SER A 136 3.23 -10.81 -10.45
N ASN A 137 3.35 -11.52 -11.57
CA ASN A 137 4.62 -11.97 -12.14
C ASN A 137 4.93 -11.42 -13.52
N GLY A 138 3.95 -10.81 -14.17
CA GLY A 138 4.00 -10.46 -15.58
C GLY A 138 3.89 -8.97 -15.84
N PRO A 139 4.27 -8.53 -17.05
CA PRO A 139 3.92 -7.21 -17.52
C PRO A 139 2.40 -7.05 -17.62
N ASP A 140 1.97 -5.80 -17.61
CA ASP A 140 0.63 -5.45 -18.06
C ASP A 140 0.59 -5.46 -19.59
N ASN A 141 -0.34 -6.21 -20.18
CA ASN A 141 -0.53 -6.30 -21.63
C ASN A 141 -1.99 -6.07 -22.08
N ALA A 142 -2.89 -5.73 -21.16
CA ALA A 142 -4.32 -5.57 -21.45
C ALA A 142 -4.97 -4.36 -20.77
N SER A 143 -4.24 -3.56 -20.00
CA SER A 143 -4.81 -2.34 -19.41
C SER A 143 -4.96 -1.22 -20.44
N MET A 144 -6.00 -0.42 -20.23
CA MET A 144 -6.26 0.82 -20.96
C MET A 144 -5.85 2.05 -20.15
N VAL A 145 -5.21 1.83 -18.99
CA VAL A 145 -4.83 2.84 -18.01
C VAL A 145 -3.31 2.80 -17.86
N ALA A 146 -2.67 3.98 -17.76
CA ALA A 146 -1.23 4.06 -17.57
C ALA A 146 -0.84 3.78 -16.10
N PRO A 147 0.35 3.21 -15.84
CA PRO A 147 0.84 2.98 -14.48
C PRO A 147 0.96 4.27 -13.66
N ASP A 148 1.22 5.41 -14.31
CA ASP A 148 1.33 6.70 -13.63
C ASP A 148 -0.03 7.25 -13.15
N ASP A 149 -1.15 6.88 -13.80
CA ASP A 149 -2.50 7.24 -13.35
C ASP A 149 -2.88 6.45 -12.09
N VAL A 150 -2.56 5.15 -12.07
CA VAL A 150 -2.73 4.30 -10.90
C VAL A 150 -1.94 4.84 -9.71
N ARG A 151 -0.67 5.21 -9.96
CA ARG A 151 0.20 5.81 -8.95
C ARG A 151 -0.40 7.12 -8.42
N ALA A 152 -0.91 7.99 -9.29
CA ALA A 152 -1.51 9.26 -8.89
C ALA A 152 -2.71 9.04 -7.96
N VAL A 153 -3.63 8.15 -8.31
CA VAL A 153 -4.79 7.81 -7.47
C VAL A 153 -4.35 7.26 -6.10
N ALA A 154 -3.36 6.36 -6.07
CA ALA A 154 -2.86 5.81 -4.82
C ALA A 154 -2.18 6.86 -3.92
N GLU A 155 -1.43 7.79 -4.52
CA GLU A 155 -0.81 8.92 -3.79
C GLU A 155 -1.86 9.86 -3.19
N ASP A 156 -2.87 10.22 -3.99
CA ASP A 156 -3.93 11.16 -3.61
C ASP A 156 -4.83 10.58 -2.50
N GLU A 157 -5.15 9.29 -2.58
CA GLU A 157 -5.93 8.58 -1.56
C GLU A 157 -5.08 8.11 -0.36
N GLY A 158 -3.75 8.27 -0.44
CA GLY A 158 -2.82 7.87 0.62
C GLY A 158 -2.82 6.36 0.90
N ILE A 159 -2.98 5.54 -0.14
CA ILE A 159 -3.06 4.08 -0.04
C ILE A 159 -1.73 3.46 -0.48
N PRO A 160 -0.94 2.89 0.43
CA PRO A 160 0.29 2.20 0.08
C PRO A 160 0.03 0.95 -0.78
N ILE A 161 0.86 0.75 -1.79
CA ILE A 161 0.84 -0.44 -2.64
C ILE A 161 2.06 -1.29 -2.35
N TYR A 162 1.84 -2.53 -1.94
CA TYR A 162 2.85 -3.57 -1.90
C TYR A 162 2.70 -4.48 -3.11
N VAL A 163 3.83 -4.91 -3.67
CA VAL A 163 3.84 -5.85 -4.79
C VAL A 163 4.67 -7.05 -4.41
N ILE A 164 4.15 -8.25 -4.62
CA ILE A 164 4.85 -9.51 -4.42
C ILE A 164 4.89 -10.22 -5.77
N SER A 165 6.10 -10.44 -6.26
CA SER A 165 6.36 -11.15 -7.50
C SER A 165 7.22 -12.37 -7.19
N THR A 166 6.86 -13.53 -7.74
CA THR A 166 7.69 -14.74 -7.72
C THR A 166 8.66 -14.80 -8.90
N SER A 167 8.65 -13.80 -9.79
CA SER A 167 9.60 -13.65 -10.89
C SER A 167 10.95 -13.11 -10.42
N GLU A 168 12.01 -13.49 -11.13
CA GLU A 168 13.34 -12.89 -10.91
C GLU A 168 13.39 -11.49 -11.51
N VAL A 169 13.94 -10.54 -10.75
CA VAL A 169 14.07 -9.12 -11.17
C VAL A 169 14.71 -8.97 -12.55
N ASN A 170 15.72 -9.79 -12.86
CA ASN A 170 16.51 -9.67 -14.08
C ASN A 170 15.83 -10.29 -15.31
N LYS A 171 14.80 -11.14 -15.13
CA LYS A 171 14.08 -11.77 -16.25
C LYS A 171 13.13 -10.79 -16.94
N ASP A 172 12.58 -9.85 -16.18
CA ASP A 172 11.78 -8.76 -16.71
C ASP A 172 12.11 -7.46 -15.94
N PRO A 173 13.19 -6.75 -16.35
CA PRO A 173 13.60 -5.52 -15.71
C PRO A 173 12.56 -4.40 -15.84
N VAL A 174 11.76 -4.40 -16.90
CA VAL A 174 10.75 -3.37 -17.17
C VAL A 174 9.64 -3.47 -16.14
N SER A 175 9.00 -4.63 -16.03
CA SER A 175 7.94 -4.87 -15.03
C SER A 175 8.47 -4.70 -13.61
N SER A 176 9.67 -5.21 -13.34
CA SER A 176 10.30 -5.07 -12.02
C SER A 176 10.55 -3.60 -11.63
N ASN A 177 10.95 -2.75 -12.58
CA ASN A 177 11.11 -1.32 -12.34
C ASN A 177 9.76 -0.63 -12.12
N VAL A 178 8.72 -1.01 -12.85
CA VAL A 178 7.37 -0.48 -12.64
C VAL A 178 6.85 -0.86 -11.24
N PHE A 179 6.97 -2.13 -10.84
CA PHE A 179 6.55 -2.59 -9.52
C PHE A 179 7.25 -1.82 -8.40
N ARG A 180 8.58 -1.65 -8.50
CA ARG A 180 9.34 -0.83 -7.55
C ARG A 180 8.86 0.61 -7.53
N ARG A 181 8.64 1.22 -8.69
CA ARG A 181 8.23 2.63 -8.80
C ARG A 181 6.86 2.87 -8.19
N ILE A 182 5.86 2.04 -8.51
CA ILE A 182 4.50 2.15 -7.96
C ILE A 182 4.52 1.96 -6.44
N ALA A 183 5.21 0.93 -5.96
CA ALA A 183 5.24 0.63 -4.53
C ALA A 183 5.95 1.73 -3.72
N THR A 184 7.16 2.13 -4.12
CA THR A 184 7.95 3.13 -3.38
C THR A 184 7.32 4.52 -3.38
N ARG A 185 6.65 4.91 -4.48
CA ARG A 185 5.95 6.20 -4.59
C ARG A 185 4.71 6.31 -3.71
N THR A 186 4.13 5.17 -3.30
CA THR A 186 2.94 5.13 -2.44
C THR A 186 3.27 4.83 -0.98
N GLY A 187 4.55 4.66 -0.64
CA GLY A 187 5.01 4.31 0.71
C GLY A 187 5.05 2.79 0.99
N GLY A 188 4.73 1.96 0.01
CA GLY A 188 4.85 0.50 0.09
C GLY A 188 6.20 -0.02 -0.43
N LYS A 189 6.26 -1.32 -0.72
CA LYS A 189 7.47 -2.01 -1.19
C LYS A 189 7.17 -3.15 -2.16
N ALA A 190 8.06 -3.32 -3.14
CA ALA A 190 8.05 -4.47 -4.04
C ALA A 190 9.00 -5.57 -3.53
N TYR A 191 8.52 -6.80 -3.48
CA TYR A 191 9.25 -8.00 -3.10
C TYR A 191 9.34 -8.94 -4.30
N PHE A 192 10.54 -9.47 -4.53
CA PHE A 192 10.81 -10.42 -5.61
C PHE A 192 11.22 -11.75 -4.97
N ALA A 193 10.22 -12.58 -4.73
CA ALA A 193 10.24 -13.76 -3.87
C ALA A 193 10.07 -15.05 -4.69
N LYS A 194 11.18 -15.48 -5.34
CA LYS A 194 11.22 -16.68 -6.19
C LYS A 194 10.88 -17.98 -5.44
N THR A 195 11.23 -18.06 -4.17
CA THR A 195 11.00 -19.24 -3.34
C THR A 195 9.88 -19.01 -2.35
N TRP A 196 9.23 -20.08 -1.92
CA TRP A 196 8.24 -20.06 -0.85
C TRP A 196 8.76 -19.33 0.40
N GLN A 197 9.99 -19.64 0.82
CA GLN A 197 10.61 -19.00 2.00
C GLN A 197 10.70 -17.48 1.84
N LYS A 198 11.06 -16.99 0.65
CA LYS A 198 11.11 -15.54 0.38
C LYS A 198 9.73 -14.90 0.35
N GLN A 199 8.68 -15.65 0.00
CA GLN A 199 7.30 -15.15 0.05
C GLN A 199 6.85 -15.00 1.49
N VAL A 200 7.16 -16.00 2.34
CA VAL A 200 6.94 -15.93 3.78
C VAL A 200 7.65 -14.72 4.39
N GLU A 201 8.95 -14.53 4.09
CA GLU A 201 9.70 -13.35 4.56
C GLU A 201 9.06 -12.02 4.09
N ALA A 202 8.54 -11.98 2.85
CA ALA A 202 7.86 -10.80 2.33
C ALA A 202 6.57 -10.51 3.12
N PHE A 203 5.78 -11.55 3.43
CA PHE A 203 4.57 -11.41 4.22
C PHE A 203 4.83 -10.99 5.66
N GLU A 204 5.82 -11.59 6.30
CA GLU A 204 6.23 -11.20 7.66
C GLU A 204 6.66 -9.73 7.67
N SER A 205 7.46 -9.32 6.69
CA SER A 205 7.86 -7.91 6.56
C SER A 205 6.66 -6.99 6.33
N ILE A 206 5.65 -7.39 5.55
CA ILE A 206 4.44 -6.58 5.35
C ILE A 206 3.63 -6.53 6.63
N ARG A 207 3.41 -7.66 7.31
CA ARG A 207 2.67 -7.71 8.59
C ARG A 207 3.33 -6.84 9.65
N GLU A 208 4.67 -6.88 9.73
CA GLU A 208 5.44 -5.99 10.60
C GLU A 208 5.25 -4.51 10.22
N ASP A 209 5.24 -4.17 8.94
CA ASP A 209 4.95 -2.81 8.47
C ASP A 209 3.51 -2.37 8.81
N LEU A 210 2.52 -3.28 8.73
CA LEU A 210 1.12 -2.99 9.08
C LEU A 210 0.94 -2.79 10.59
N GLY A 211 1.57 -3.65 11.40
CA GLY A 211 1.56 -3.57 12.86
C GLY A 211 2.29 -2.34 13.40
N ASN A 212 3.33 -1.86 12.71
CA ASN A 212 4.13 -0.70 13.08
C ASN A 212 3.85 0.52 12.18
N SER A 213 2.58 0.71 11.79
CA SER A 213 2.16 1.89 11.03
C SER A 213 1.57 2.97 11.94
N TYR A 214 1.82 4.22 11.56
CA TYR A 214 1.44 5.40 12.31
C TYR A 214 0.76 6.39 11.37
N THR A 215 -0.30 7.05 11.86
CA THR A 215 -0.91 8.16 11.16
C THR A 215 -0.34 9.47 11.70
N VAL A 216 0.30 10.23 10.81
CA VAL A 216 0.81 11.57 11.11
C VAL A 216 -0.07 12.60 10.42
N THR A 217 -0.73 13.43 11.23
CA THR A 217 -1.57 14.52 10.74
C THR A 217 -0.87 15.85 10.99
N TYR A 218 -0.88 16.74 10.00
CA TYR A 218 -0.33 18.08 10.17
C TYR A 218 -1.06 19.08 9.29
N TYR A 219 -1.06 20.35 9.72
CA TYR A 219 -1.58 21.46 8.94
C TYR A 219 -0.40 22.16 8.22
N PRO A 220 -0.32 22.09 6.88
CA PRO A 220 0.69 22.84 6.15
C PRO A 220 0.41 24.34 6.26
N GLN A 221 1.47 25.15 6.36
CA GLN A 221 1.35 26.60 6.19
C GLN A 221 0.83 26.95 4.79
N PRO A 222 0.15 28.09 4.61
CA PRO A 222 -0.22 28.60 3.30
C PRO A 222 0.98 28.56 2.35
N ASN A 223 0.79 27.96 1.19
CA ASN A 223 1.85 27.80 0.20
C ASN A 223 1.22 27.99 -1.19
N PRO A 224 1.69 28.96 -1.99
CA PRO A 224 1.16 29.22 -3.33
C PRO A 224 1.49 28.11 -4.35
N ASN A 225 2.39 27.18 -4.01
CA ASN A 225 2.68 26.03 -4.85
C ASN A 225 1.49 25.04 -4.85
N GLU A 226 0.85 24.93 -6.01
CA GLU A 226 -0.20 23.96 -6.31
C GLU A 226 0.37 22.61 -6.80
N GLY A 227 1.67 22.55 -7.06
CA GLY A 227 2.37 21.34 -7.47
C GLY A 227 2.63 20.34 -6.33
N PHE A 228 3.39 19.30 -6.64
CA PHE A 228 3.72 18.24 -5.68
C PHE A 228 4.50 18.80 -4.47
N ARG A 229 4.02 18.47 -3.27
CA ARG A 229 4.61 18.88 -2.00
C ARG A 229 5.31 17.69 -1.35
N LYS A 230 6.65 17.77 -1.28
CA LYS A 230 7.48 16.73 -0.68
C LYS A 230 7.24 16.63 0.83
N ILE A 231 7.19 15.41 1.35
CA ILE A 231 7.20 15.10 2.77
C ILE A 231 8.46 14.31 3.08
N THR A 232 9.13 14.68 4.17
CA THR A 232 10.23 13.91 4.76
C THR A 232 9.85 13.64 6.21
N VAL A 233 10.01 12.40 6.67
CA VAL A 233 9.77 11.99 8.05
C VAL A 233 11.08 11.47 8.61
N GLU A 234 11.52 12.05 9.73
CA GLU A 234 12.76 11.70 10.41
C GLU A 234 12.47 11.44 11.89
N ILE A 235 13.14 10.42 12.45
CA ILE A 235 13.10 10.16 13.89
C ILE A 235 14.22 10.97 14.53
N VAL A 236 13.85 11.94 15.37
CA VAL A 236 14.80 12.89 15.97
C VAL A 236 15.60 12.24 17.11
N SER A 237 15.03 11.25 17.81
CA SER A 237 15.67 10.61 18.96
C SER A 237 16.83 9.70 18.55
N ASP A 238 17.97 9.81 19.26
CA ASP A 238 19.16 9.00 18.96
C ASP A 238 18.93 7.49 19.02
N PRO A 239 18.20 6.93 20.01
CA PRO A 239 17.86 5.51 20.02
C PRO A 239 16.96 5.10 18.84
N GLY A 240 16.20 6.05 18.30
CA GLY A 240 15.23 5.84 17.23
C GLY A 240 15.83 5.88 15.82
N LYS A 241 17.02 6.47 15.65
CA LYS A 241 17.73 6.53 14.36
C LYS A 241 18.09 5.16 13.77
N LYS A 242 18.04 4.09 14.56
CA LYS A 242 18.22 2.70 14.09
C LYS A 242 17.03 2.17 13.31
N PHE A 243 15.84 2.77 13.46
CA PHE A 243 14.64 2.33 12.77
C PHE A 243 14.58 2.89 11.35
N ARG A 244 14.02 2.10 10.44
CA ARG A 244 13.80 2.52 9.06
C ARG A 244 12.40 3.08 8.92
N VAL A 245 12.29 4.38 8.65
CA VAL A 245 11.02 5.03 8.34
C VAL A 245 10.67 4.82 6.87
N ARG A 246 9.42 4.45 6.60
CA ARG A 246 8.82 4.48 5.26
C ARG A 246 7.57 5.35 5.31
N ALA A 247 7.48 6.29 4.39
CA ALA A 247 6.35 7.19 4.23
C ALA A 247 6.18 7.50 2.75
N ARG A 248 4.99 7.95 2.34
CA ARG A 248 4.80 8.50 1.00
C ARG A 248 5.73 9.72 0.81
N PRO A 249 6.30 9.92 -0.39
CA PRO A 249 7.27 10.98 -0.65
C PRO A 249 6.67 12.39 -0.63
N GLY A 250 5.34 12.51 -0.59
CA GLY A 250 4.63 13.78 -0.65
C GLY A 250 3.17 13.60 -1.06
N TYR A 251 2.54 14.71 -1.43
CA TYR A 251 1.15 14.78 -1.87
C TYR A 251 0.97 15.94 -2.87
N ARG A 252 -0.09 15.90 -3.68
CA ARG A 252 -0.58 17.07 -4.39
C ARG A 252 -1.72 17.70 -3.61
N PRO A 253 -1.74 19.03 -3.41
CA PRO A 253 -2.94 19.70 -2.92
C PRO A 253 -4.12 19.38 -3.84
N ARG A 254 -5.27 19.01 -3.27
CA ARG A 254 -6.50 19.00 -4.07
C ARG A 254 -6.81 20.45 -4.43
N SER A 255 -6.81 20.77 -5.72
CA SER A 255 -7.36 22.03 -6.22
C SER A 255 -8.80 22.11 -5.74
N GLY A 256 -9.13 23.11 -4.91
CA GLY A 256 -10.52 23.36 -4.56
C GLY A 256 -11.31 23.70 -5.82
N PHE A 257 -12.54 23.20 -5.89
CA PHE A 257 -13.56 23.75 -6.79
C PHE A 257 -14.00 25.13 -6.29
#